data_AF-A0A7S3EWW9-F1
#
_entry.id   AF-A0A7S3EWW9-F1
#
_cell.length_a   1.000
_cell.length_b   1.000
_cell.length_c   1.000
_cell.angle_alpha   90.00
_cell.angle_beta   90.00
_cell.angle_gamma   90.00
#
_symmetry.space_group_name_H-M   'P 1'
#
loop_
_entity.id
_entity.type
_entity.pdbx_description
1 polymer ?
#
loop_
_entity_poly.entity_id
_entity_poly.type
_entity_poly.pdbx_seq_one_letter_code
_entity_poly.pdbx_strand_id
1 'polypeptide(L)'
;VKPDIVFFGEALPRRFFECAREDFPRCDLLIVMGTSLVVQPFASLIGEPRQGTLRLLVNRERVGERADMGPRGFDFDGGTTDLFVGGDCDAAVHALVDRLGWSAEFAALRQEHQGNC
;
A
#
# COMPACT_ATOMS: atom_id res chain seq x y z
N VAL A 1 30.91 8.62 2.60
CA VAL A 1 30.16 7.43 2.11
C VAL A 1 28.68 7.75 2.28
N LYS A 2 27.86 7.59 1.22
CA LYS A 2 26.40 7.86 1.25
C LYS A 2 25.67 6.55 1.52
N PRO A 3 24.64 6.51 2.40
CA PRO A 3 23.77 5.34 2.53
C PRO A 3 22.99 5.06 1.24
N ASP A 4 22.61 3.80 1.03
CA ASP A 4 21.82 3.35 -0.11
C ASP A 4 20.34 3.74 0.04
N ILE A 5 20.09 5.04 0.03
CA ILE A 5 18.75 5.65 0.04
C ILE A 5 18.61 6.62 -1.14
N VAL A 6 17.38 6.81 -1.60
CA VAL A 6 17.04 7.77 -2.66
C VAL A 6 16.72 9.12 -2.03
N PHE A 7 17.53 10.13 -2.32
CA PHE A 7 17.22 11.52 -1.97
C PHE A 7 16.28 12.15 -3.00
N PHE A 8 15.59 13.23 -2.62
CA PHE A 8 14.79 13.99 -3.58
C PHE A 8 15.63 14.46 -4.78
N GLY A 9 15.10 14.22 -5.98
CA GLY A 9 15.79 14.52 -7.24
C GLY A 9 16.70 13.40 -7.75
N GLU A 10 16.98 12.37 -6.94
CA GLU A 10 17.66 11.17 -7.42
C GLU A 10 16.67 10.24 -8.13
N ALA A 11 17.17 9.52 -9.13
CA ALA A 11 16.39 8.50 -9.81
C ALA A 11 16.10 7.32 -8.86
N LEU A 12 14.87 6.79 -8.93
CA LEU A 12 14.57 5.54 -8.25
C LEU A 12 15.39 4.38 -8.83
N PRO A 13 15.70 3.36 -8.03
CA PRO A 13 16.41 2.17 -8.50
C PRO A 13 15.66 1.51 -9.66
N ARG A 14 16.40 0.99 -10.65
CA ARG A 14 15.83 0.28 -11.80
C ARG A 14 14.84 -0.83 -11.40
N ARG A 15 15.15 -1.54 -10.31
CA ARG A 15 14.31 -2.59 -9.72
C ARG A 15 12.88 -2.11 -9.45
N PHE A 16 12.68 -0.87 -9.04
CA PHE A 16 11.35 -0.30 -8.79
C PHE A 16 10.45 -0.40 -10.02
N PHE A 17 10.95 0.03 -11.18
CA PHE A 17 10.20 0.05 -12.43
C PHE A 17 10.01 -1.35 -13.02
N GLU A 18 11.01 -2.22 -12.85
CA GLU A 18 10.93 -3.62 -13.32
C GLU A 18 9.87 -4.40 -12.54
N CYS A 19 9.91 -4.33 -11.21
CA CYS A 19 8.91 -4.98 -10.37
C CYS A 19 7.51 -4.43 -10.63
N ALA A 20 7.34 -3.10 -10.71
CA ALA A 20 6.04 -2.52 -11.02
C ALA A 20 5.46 -3.08 -12.34
N ARG A 21 6.27 -3.13 -13.40
CA ARG A 21 5.84 -3.67 -14.69
C ARG A 21 5.46 -5.16 -14.64
N GLU A 22 6.11 -5.95 -13.80
CA GLU A 22 5.90 -7.41 -13.70
C GLU A 22 4.78 -7.79 -12.70
N ASP A 23 4.60 -7.00 -11.64
CA ASP A 23 3.74 -7.34 -10.52
C ASP A 23 2.31 -6.84 -10.72
N PHE A 24 2.11 -5.60 -11.18
CA PHE A 24 0.77 -5.03 -11.33
C PHE A 24 -0.14 -5.77 -12.32
N PRO A 25 0.36 -6.34 -13.43
CA PRO A 25 -0.46 -7.19 -14.28
C PRO A 25 -1.01 -8.44 -13.59
N ARG A 26 -0.48 -8.85 -12.43
CA ARG A 26 -0.89 -10.04 -11.67
C ARG A 26 -1.51 -9.67 -10.31
N CYS A 27 -1.77 -8.38 -10.08
CA CYS A 27 -2.29 -7.89 -8.82
C CYS A 27 -3.82 -8.04 -8.76
N ASP A 28 -4.29 -8.94 -7.90
CA ASP A 28 -5.73 -9.15 -7.64
C ASP A 28 -6.26 -8.27 -6.50
N LEU A 29 -5.37 -7.85 -5.59
CA LEU A 29 -5.64 -6.96 -4.47
C LEU A 29 -4.42 -6.06 -4.23
N LEU A 30 -4.64 -4.75 -4.21
CA LEU A 30 -3.66 -3.76 -3.78
C LEU A 30 -3.98 -3.29 -2.36
N ILE A 31 -3.05 -3.46 -1.42
CA ILE A 31 -3.16 -2.89 -0.08
C ILE A 31 -2.18 -1.73 0.03
N VAL A 32 -2.69 -0.52 0.27
CA VAL A 32 -1.94 0.71 0.46
C VAL A 32 -2.06 1.12 1.92
N MET A 33 -0.95 1.24 2.64
CA MET A 33 -0.97 1.53 4.08
C MET A 33 0.02 2.63 4.45
N GLY A 34 -0.39 3.53 5.35
CA GLY A 34 0.52 4.46 6.04
C GLY A 34 1.30 5.41 5.12
N THR A 35 0.69 5.87 4.03
CA THR A 35 1.33 6.79 3.07
C THR A 35 0.42 7.96 2.76
N SER A 36 1.00 9.14 2.52
CA SER A 36 0.27 10.33 2.07
C SER A 36 0.07 10.36 0.55
N LEU A 37 0.74 9.48 -0.20
CA LEU A 37 0.71 9.43 -1.67
C LEU A 37 1.06 10.76 -2.35
N VAL A 38 1.98 11.54 -1.79
CA VAL A 38 2.40 12.84 -2.37
C VAL A 38 3.67 12.78 -3.21
N VAL A 39 4.51 11.76 -3.00
CA VAL A 39 5.84 11.67 -3.64
C VAL A 39 5.77 10.85 -4.92
N GLN A 40 6.10 11.48 -6.04
CA GLN A 40 6.22 10.81 -7.33
C GLN A 40 7.62 10.21 -7.53
N PRO A 41 7.73 9.10 -8.30
CA PRO A 41 6.67 8.37 -9.00
C PRO A 41 5.97 7.30 -8.14
N PHE A 42 6.21 7.24 -6.83
CA PHE A 42 5.60 6.21 -5.99
C PHE A 42 4.07 6.34 -5.92
N ALA A 43 3.58 7.57 -5.77
CA ALA A 43 2.15 7.84 -5.66
C ALA A 43 1.34 7.34 -6.87
N SER A 44 1.92 7.33 -8.08
CA SER A 44 1.21 6.85 -9.27
C SER A 44 0.98 5.34 -9.29
N LEU A 45 1.68 4.55 -8.47
CA LEU A 45 1.56 3.11 -8.43
C LEU A 45 0.14 2.62 -8.11
N ILE A 46 -0.65 3.42 -7.39
CA ILE A 46 -2.05 3.05 -7.08
C ILE A 46 -2.90 2.87 -8.34
N GLY A 47 -2.50 3.49 -9.46
CA GLY A 47 -3.19 3.43 -10.74
C GLY A 47 -2.63 2.38 -11.71
N GLU A 48 -1.62 1.61 -11.33
CA GLU A 48 -1.00 0.57 -12.15
C GLU A 48 -1.77 -0.78 -12.19
N PRO A 49 -2.48 -1.22 -11.12
CA PRO A 49 -3.30 -2.42 -11.22
C PRO A 49 -4.35 -2.33 -12.35
N ARG A 50 -4.80 -3.49 -12.81
CA ARG A 50 -5.85 -3.56 -13.85
C ARG A 50 -7.14 -2.92 -13.36
N GLN A 51 -7.92 -2.37 -14.29
CA GLN A 51 -9.26 -1.88 -13.97
C GLN A 51 -10.10 -3.02 -13.37
N GLY A 52 -10.76 -2.75 -12.24
CA GLY A 52 -11.53 -3.75 -11.51
C GLY A 52 -10.77 -4.42 -10.36
N THR A 53 -9.44 -4.28 -10.27
CA THR A 53 -8.66 -4.78 -9.13
C THR A 53 -9.13 -4.11 -7.83
N LEU A 54 -9.30 -4.90 -6.77
CA LEU A 54 -9.64 -4.37 -5.45
C LEU A 54 -8.45 -3.58 -4.89
N ARG A 55 -8.70 -2.38 -4.38
CA ARG A 55 -7.68 -1.53 -3.77
C ARG A 55 -8.16 -1.08 -2.39
N LEU A 56 -7.40 -1.42 -1.36
CA LEU A 56 -7.68 -1.07 0.02
C LEU A 56 -6.67 -0.02 0.49
N LEU A 57 -7.17 1.14 0.93
CA LEU A 57 -6.40 2.13 1.65
C LEU A 57 -6.62 1.96 3.16
N VAL A 58 -5.57 1.64 3.89
CA VAL A 58 -5.53 1.69 5.36
C VAL A 58 -4.73 2.92 5.76
N ASN A 59 -5.41 3.97 6.21
CA ASN A 59 -4.74 5.21 6.57
C ASN A 59 -5.55 6.05 7.54
N ARG A 60 -4.92 7.03 8.19
CA ARG A 60 -5.64 7.96 9.06
C ARG A 60 -6.59 8.87 8.28
N GLU A 61 -6.23 9.18 7.03
CA GLU A 61 -6.95 10.10 6.16
C GLU A 61 -7.09 9.49 4.76
N ARG A 62 -8.15 9.89 4.03
CA ARG A 62 -8.27 9.56 2.61
C ARG A 62 -7.21 10.34 1.83
N VAL A 63 -6.54 9.66 0.91
CA VAL A 63 -5.46 10.22 0.08
C VAL A 63 -5.48 9.58 -1.30
N GLY A 64 -4.92 10.26 -2.29
CA GLY A 64 -4.78 9.73 -3.65
C GLY A 64 -6.12 9.56 -4.38
N GLU A 65 -7.12 10.37 -4.04
CA GLU A 65 -8.44 10.32 -4.65
C GLU A 65 -8.42 10.83 -6.09
N ARG A 66 -9.46 10.50 -6.86
CA ARG A 66 -9.58 10.93 -8.28
C ARG A 66 -9.52 12.45 -8.46
N ALA A 67 -9.95 13.22 -7.46
CA ALA A 67 -9.86 14.68 -7.48
C ALA A 67 -8.41 15.17 -7.60
N ASP A 68 -7.45 14.46 -6.98
CA ASP A 68 -6.03 14.83 -6.96
C ASP A 68 -5.21 14.10 -8.03
N MET A 69 -5.52 12.82 -8.25
CA MET A 69 -4.71 11.90 -9.07
C MET A 69 -5.31 11.66 -10.47
N GLY A 70 -6.46 12.24 -10.78
CA GLY A 70 -7.20 12.00 -12.01
C GLY A 70 -7.89 10.63 -12.03
N PRO A 71 -8.27 10.10 -13.21
CA PRO A 71 -9.18 8.96 -13.33
C PRO A 71 -8.66 7.65 -12.70
N ARG A 72 -7.36 7.53 -12.48
CA ARG A 72 -6.72 6.36 -11.87
C ARG A 72 -6.56 6.47 -10.35
N GLY A 73 -6.92 7.60 -9.75
CA GLY A 73 -7.00 7.74 -8.30
C GLY A 73 -8.08 6.86 -7.67
N PHE A 74 -8.13 6.86 -6.35
CA PHE A 74 -9.16 6.17 -5.58
C PHE A 74 -10.54 6.82 -5.76
N ASP A 75 -11.57 5.98 -5.82
CA ASP A 75 -12.98 6.35 -5.84
C ASP A 75 -13.71 5.67 -4.68
N PHE A 76 -13.56 6.24 -3.48
CA PHE A 76 -14.12 5.67 -2.26
C PHE A 76 -15.64 5.83 -2.12
N ASP A 77 -16.25 6.74 -2.88
CA ASP A 77 -17.67 7.08 -2.74
C ASP A 77 -18.52 6.56 -3.91
N GLY A 78 -17.94 6.38 -5.10
CA GLY A 78 -18.63 5.92 -6.30
C GLY A 78 -18.23 4.53 -6.80
N GLY A 79 -17.10 3.98 -6.32
CA GLY A 79 -16.54 2.73 -6.78
C GLY A 79 -16.90 1.53 -5.90
N THR A 80 -16.99 0.33 -6.50
CA THR A 80 -17.10 -0.94 -5.76
C THR A 80 -15.74 -1.57 -5.45
N THR A 81 -14.66 -1.01 -6.00
CA THR A 81 -13.33 -1.62 -5.98
C THR A 81 -12.37 -0.94 -5.02
N ASP A 82 -12.68 0.26 -4.57
CA ASP A 82 -11.80 1.07 -3.71
C ASP A 82 -12.40 1.18 -2.31
N LEU A 83 -11.65 0.69 -1.32
CA LEU A 83 -12.08 0.64 0.07
C LEU A 83 -11.16 1.50 0.93
N PHE A 84 -11.74 2.20 1.91
CA PHE A 84 -11.01 2.98 2.89
C PHE A 84 -11.28 2.45 4.30
N VAL A 85 -10.20 2.10 5.01
CA VAL A 85 -10.21 1.80 6.45
C VAL A 85 -9.46 2.92 7.15
N GLY A 86 -10.25 3.78 7.81
CA GLY A 86 -9.75 4.91 8.56
C GLY A 86 -9.13 4.51 9.90
N GLY A 87 -7.96 5.08 10.22
CA GLY A 87 -7.37 5.01 11.56
C GLY A 87 -5.94 4.50 11.57
N ASP A 88 -5.58 3.81 12.66
CA ASP A 88 -4.24 3.29 12.87
C ASP A 88 -3.98 2.00 12.07
N CYS A 89 -2.82 1.94 11.42
CA CYS A 89 -2.47 0.80 10.55
C CYS A 89 -2.29 -0.50 11.34
N ASP A 90 -1.72 -0.45 12.54
CA ASP A 90 -1.51 -1.67 13.33
C ASP A 90 -2.86 -2.23 13.78
N ALA A 91 -3.77 -1.36 14.21
CA ALA A 91 -5.13 -1.77 14.59
C ALA A 91 -5.87 -2.44 13.41
N ALA A 92 -5.75 -1.88 12.21
CA ALA A 92 -6.35 -2.45 11.01
C ALA A 92 -5.72 -3.79 10.61
N VAL A 93 -4.39 -3.93 10.72
CA VAL A 93 -3.69 -5.20 10.48
C VAL A 93 -4.12 -6.25 11.50
N HIS A 94 -4.24 -5.91 12.78
CA HIS A 94 -4.73 -6.82 13.81
C HIS A 94 -6.16 -7.29 13.50
N ALA A 95 -7.06 -6.38 13.13
CA ALA A 95 -8.42 -6.73 12.73
C ALA A 95 -8.46 -7.64 11.48
N LEU A 96 -7.55 -7.43 10.52
CA LEU A 96 -7.42 -8.27 9.33
C LEU A 96 -6.92 -9.68 9.70
N VAL A 97 -5.87 -9.76 10.51
CA VAL A 97 -5.30 -11.01 11.03
C VAL A 97 -6.37 -11.83 11.75
N ASP A 98 -7.17 -11.20 12.62
CA ASP A 98 -8.25 -11.89 13.34
C ASP A 98 -9.33 -12.42 12.39
N ARG A 99 -9.72 -11.64 11.38
CA ARG A 99 -10.73 -12.06 10.38
C ARG A 99 -10.24 -13.18 9.47
N LEU A 100 -8.93 -13.26 9.23
CA LEU A 100 -8.31 -14.32 8.44
C LEU A 100 -7.98 -15.57 9.27
N GLY A 101 -8.15 -15.50 10.60
CA GLY A 101 -7.82 -16.60 11.50
C GLY A 101 -6.31 -16.78 11.70
N TRP A 102 -5.52 -15.74 11.50
CA TRP A 102 -4.06 -15.77 11.55
C TRP A 102 -3.46 -15.37 12.91
N SER A 103 -4.29 -15.14 13.93
CA SER A 103 -3.85 -14.52 15.20
C SER A 103 -2.73 -15.30 15.90
N ALA A 104 -2.78 -16.64 15.90
CA ALA A 104 -1.76 -17.48 16.51
C ALA A 104 -0.41 -17.42 15.77
N GLU A 105 -0.44 -17.52 14.44
CA GLU A 105 0.74 -17.43 13.58
C GLU A 105 1.38 -16.05 13.67
N PHE A 106 0.58 -14.99 13.61
CA PHE A 106 1.06 -13.62 13.74
C PHE A 106 1.72 -13.35 15.10
N ALA A 107 1.14 -13.88 16.20
CA ALA A 107 1.74 -13.76 17.52
C ALA A 107 3.08 -14.50 17.63
N ALA A 108 3.19 -15.70 17.06
CA ALA A 108 4.43 -16.48 17.06
C ALA A 108 5.55 -15.75 16.28
N LEU A 109 5.25 -15.25 15.08
CA LEU A 109 6.20 -14.47 14.28
C LEU A 109 6.68 -13.21 15.01
N ARG A 110 5.78 -12.50 15.69
CA ARG A 110 6.15 -11.33 16.48
C ARG A 110 7.09 -11.67 17.64
N GLN A 111 6.88 -12.79 18.33
CA GLN A 111 7.76 -13.23 19.42
C GLN A 111 9.15 -13.61 18.91
N GLU A 112 9.24 -14.32 17.77
CA GLU A 112 10.51 -14.67 17.14
C GLU A 112 11.35 -13.43 16.80
N HIS A 113 10.72 -12.40 16.24
CA HIS A 113 11.42 -11.18 15.83
C HIS A 113 11.65 -10.16 16.96
N GLN A 114 10.86 -10.19 18.03
CA GLN A 114 11.10 -9.36 19.23
C GLN A 114 12.29 -9.83 20.08
N GLY A 115 12.71 -11.09 19.94
CA GLY A 115 13.92 -11.62 20.58
C GLY A 115 15.24 -11.28 19.87
N ASN A 116 15.18 -10.66 18.68
CA ASN A 116 16.33 -10.36 17.82
C ASN A 116 16.64 -8.85 17.70
N CYS A 117 16.15 -8.02 18.63
CA CYS A 117 16.45 -6.59 18.74
C CYS A 117 17.01 -6.26 20.12
#